data_AF-A0A0M2PF73-F1
#
_entry.id   AF-A0A0M2PF73-F1
#
_cell.length_a   1.000
_cell.length_b   1.000
_cell.length_c   1.000
_cell.angle_alpha   90.00
_cell.angle_beta   90.00
_cell.angle_gamma   90.00
#
_symmetry.space_group_name_H-M   'P 1'
#
loop_
_entity.id
_entity.type
_entity.pdbx_description
1 polymer ?
#
loop_
_entity_poly.entity_id
_entity_poly.type
_entity_poly.pdbx_seq_one_letter_code
_entity_poly.pdbx_strand_id
1 'polypeptide(L)' 'MIQLIPVLGLFLYFPEDKTEYIPAGITMVVFTILAFIAFRFIIKLSKKEQQEVDDLLKKSERKEKN' A
#
# COMPACT_ATOMS: atom_id res chain seq x y z
N MET A 1 -8.99 -12.41 33.55
CA MET A 1 -8.09 -11.46 34.25
C MET A 1 -6.86 -11.25 33.36
N ILE A 2 -6.92 -10.17 32.58
CA ILE A 2 -5.89 -9.50 31.77
C ILE A 2 -4.58 -10.29 31.51
N GLN A 3 -4.50 -10.96 30.35
CA GLN A 3 -3.27 -11.51 29.75
C GLN A 3 -2.83 -10.71 28.50
N LEU A 4 -3.26 -9.45 28.38
CA LEU A 4 -3.01 -8.58 27.21
C LEU A 4 -1.95 -7.48 27.47
N ILE A 5 -1.25 -7.52 28.62
CA ILE A 5 -0.29 -6.47 28.99
C ILE A 5 1.01 -6.43 28.17
N PRO A 6 1.59 -7.52 27.62
CA PRO A 6 2.91 -7.39 26.96
C PRO A 6 2.86 -6.67 25.61
N VAL A 7 1.67 -6.46 25.02
CA VAL A 7 1.52 -5.71 23.76
C VAL A 7 1.61 -4.20 23.96
N LEU A 8 1.29 -3.71 25.16
CA LEU A 8 1.41 -2.28 25.51
C LEU A 8 2.80 -1.89 26.01
N GLY A 9 3.65 -2.88 26.31
CA GLY A 9 5.09 -2.71 26.49
C GLY A 9 5.78 -2.55 25.14
N LEU A 10 5.39 -1.56 24.35
CA LEU A 10 6.20 -1.04 23.25
C LEU A 10 7.50 -0.55 23.88
N PHE A 11 8.47 -1.46 24.04
CA PHE A 11 9.84 -1.13 24.38
C PHE A 11 10.31 -0.21 23.26
N LEU A 12 10.19 1.09 23.52
CA LEU A 12 10.97 2.11 22.87
C LEU A 12 12.42 1.86 23.31
N TYR A 13 13.01 0.78 22.80
CA TYR A 13 14.41 0.45 23.02
C TYR A 13 15.18 1.47 22.20
N PHE A 14 15.75 2.43 22.92
CA PHE A 14 16.66 3.37 22.33
C PHE A 14 18.07 2.84 22.56
N PRO A 15 18.69 2.22 21.54
CA PRO A 15 20.08 1.84 21.65
C PRO A 15 20.94 3.06 21.99
N GLU A 16 21.90 2.82 22.89
CA GLU A 16 22.90 3.81 23.27
C GLU A 16 23.79 4.15 22.06
N ASP A 17 24.09 3.16 21.21
CA ASP A 17 24.76 3.35 19.92
C ASP A 17 23.75 3.59 18.78
N LYS A 18 23.90 4.72 18.07
CA LYS A 18 23.01 5.07 16.95
C LYS A 18 23.14 4.14 15.76
N THR A 19 24.21 3.37 15.67
CA THR A 19 24.47 2.38 14.63
C THR A 19 23.42 1.27 14.62
N GLU A 20 22.86 0.94 15.78
CA GLU A 20 21.81 -0.09 15.91
C GLU A 20 20.48 0.31 15.25
N TYR A 21 20.27 1.59 14.89
CA TYR A 21 19.10 2.02 14.11
C TYR A 21 19.24 1.80 12.60
N ILE A 22 20.45 1.58 12.08
CA ILE A 22 20.69 1.42 10.64
C ILE A 22 19.82 0.31 10.03
N PRO A 23 19.70 -0.89 10.64
CA PRO A 23 18.81 -1.94 10.13
C PRO A 23 17.34 -1.50 10.04
N ALA A 24 16.86 -0.73 11.02
CA ALA A 24 15.50 -0.19 11.01
C ALA A 24 15.31 0.84 9.89
N GLY A 25 16.28 1.72 9.68
CA GLY A 25 16.28 2.70 8.58
C GLY A 25 16.25 2.02 7.20
N ILE A 26 17.07 0.99 6.99
CA ILE A 26 17.08 0.20 5.75
C ILE A 26 15.72 -0.47 5.53
N THR A 27 15.16 -1.09 6.58
CA THR A 27 13.85 -1.75 6.50
C THR A 27 12.75 -0.74 6.12
N MET A 28 12.73 0.43 6.77
CA MET A 28 11.81 1.53 6.45
C MET A 28 11.91 1.94 4.98
N VAL A 29 13.12 2.13 4.46
CA VAL A 29 13.34 2.54 3.07
C VAL A 29 12.87 1.47 2.10
N VAL A 30 13.21 0.19 2.34
CA VAL A 30 12.79 -0.92 1.48
C VAL A 30 11.26 -1.02 1.42
N PHE A 31 10.59 -1.01 2.58
CA PHE A 31 9.12 -1.07 2.61
C PHE A 31 8.46 0.15 1.98
N THR A 32 9.05 1.34 2.14
CA THR A 32 8.54 2.56 1.51
C THR A 32 8.62 2.46 -0.01
N ILE A 33 9.74 1.97 -0.55
CA ILE A 33 9.92 1.75 -2.00
C ILE A 33 8.91 0.72 -2.51
N LEU A 34 8.76 -0.41 -1.81
CA LEU A 34 7.80 -1.44 -2.18
C LEU A 34 6.36 -0.93 -2.16
N ALA A 35 5.98 -0.17 -1.13
CA ALA A 35 4.66 0.43 -1.03
C ALA A 35 4.39 1.41 -2.18
N PHE A 36 5.38 2.23 -2.54
CA PHE A 36 5.27 3.15 -3.68
C PHE A 36 5.08 2.41 -5.01
N ILE A 37 5.86 1.34 -5.24
CA ILE A 37 5.72 0.50 -6.44
C ILE A 37 4.35 -0.17 -6.48
N ALA A 38 3.90 -0.77 -5.37
CA ALA A 38 2.60 -1.42 -5.26
C ALA A 38 1.46 -0.43 -5.53
N PHE A 39 1.51 0.76 -4.93
CA PHE A 39 0.53 1.81 -5.16
C PHE A 39 0.48 2.23 -6.64
N ARG A 40 1.65 2.41 -7.27
CA ARG A 40 1.72 2.76 -8.69
C ARG A 40 1.17 1.65 -9.59
N PHE A 41 1.42 0.39 -9.24
CA PHE A 41 0.90 -0.78 -9.94
C PHE A 41 -0.62 -0.84 -9.87
N ILE A 42 -1.20 -0.66 -8.68
CA ILE A 42 -2.66 -0.66 -8.47
C ILE A 42 -3.33 0.44 -9.31
N ILE A 43 -2.80 1.68 -9.30
CA ILE A 43 -3.34 2.78 -10.12
C ILE A 43 -3.31 2.42 -11.60
N LYS A 44 -2.22 1.81 -12.08
CA LYS A 44 -2.09 1.44 -13.49
C LYS A 44 -3.09 0.36 -13.88
N LEU A 45 -3.34 -0.61 -13.01
CA LEU A 45 -4.31 -1.67 -13.24
C LEU A 45 -5.74 -1.08 -13.28
N SER A 46 -6.10 -0.28 -12.26
CA SER A 46 -7.41 0.36 -12.18
C SER A 46 -7.74 1.23 -13.39
N LYS A 47 -6.76 1.98 -13.93
CA LYS A 47 -6.96 2.77 -15.16
C LYS A 47 -7.31 1.93 -16.38
N LYS A 48 -6.76 0.71 -16.49
CA LYS A 48 -7.08 -0.19 -17.61
C LYS A 48 -8.51 -0.71 -17.49
N GLU A 49 -8.89 -1.14 -16.29
CA GLU A 49 -10.25 -1.62 -16.02
C GLU A 49 -11.28 -0.51 -16.25
N GLN A 50 -10.98 0.72 -15.84
CA GLN A 50 -11.85 1.87 -16.07
C GLN A 50 -12.08 2.13 -17.56
N GLN A 51 -11.02 2.06 -18.38
CA GLN A 51 -11.15 2.25 -19.83
C GLN A 51 -12.03 1.17 -20.49
N GLU A 52 -11.87 -0.08 -20.07
CA GLU A 52 -12.68 -1.19 -20.58
C GLU A 52 -14.17 -1.00 -20.25
N VAL A 53 -14.48 -0.60 -19.01
CA VAL A 53 -15.85 -0.32 -18.58
C VAL A 53 -16.46 0.86 -19.34
N ASP A 54 -15.71 1.95 -19.51
CA ASP A 54 -16.18 3.12 -20.27
C ASP A 54 -16.50 2.78 -21.73
N ASP A 55 -15.69 1.93 -22.37
CA ASP A 55 -15.92 1.50 -23.75
C ASP A 55 -17.15 0.60 -23.88
N LEU A 56 -17.38 -0.29 -22.90
CA LEU A 56 -18.58 -1.12 -22.83
C LEU A 56 -19.84 -0.27 -22.67
N LEU A 57 -19.82 0.72 -21.78
CA LEU A 57 -20.94 1.66 -21.57
C LEU A 57 -21.24 2.48 -22.83
N LYS A 58 -20.21 3.04 -23.49
CA LYS A 58 -20.40 3.74 -24.77
C LYS A 58 -20.96 2.85 -25.87
N LYS A 59 -20.67 1.54 -25.82
CA LYS A 59 -21.22 0.57 -26.78
C LYS A 59 -22.68 0.23 -26.49
N SER A 60 -23.10 0.15 -25.22
CA SER A 60 -24.51 -0.06 -24.87
C SER A 60 -25.38 1.14 -25.24
N GLU A 61 -24.91 2.37 -24.96
CA GLU A 61 -25.66 3.59 -25.32
C GLU A 61 -25.86 3.75 -26.83
N ARG A 62 -24.86 3.36 -27.64
CA ARG A 62 -24.97 3.37 -29.11
C ARG A 62 -25.93 2.32 -29.65
N LYS A 63 -26.13 1.21 -28.95
CA LYS A 63 -27.11 0.18 -29.33
C LYS A 63 -28.54 0.57 -28.98
N GLU A 64 -28.75 1.33 -27.92
CA GLU A 64 -30.08 1.79 -27.50
C GLU A 64 -30.62 2.93 -28.37
N LYS A 65 -29.72 3.72 -28.98
CA LYS A 65 -30.07 4.84 -29.87
C LYS A 65 -30.31 4.46 -31.33
N ASN A 66 -30.08 3.20 -31.71
CA ASN A 66 -30.29 2.65 -33.06
C ASN A 66 -31.46 1.68 -33.06
#